data_AF-A0A0B7AEH9-F1
#
_entry.id   AF-A0A0B7AEH9-F1
#
_cell.length_a   1.000
_cell.length_b   1.000
_cell.length_c   1.000
_cell.angle_alpha   90.00
_cell.angle_beta   90.00
_cell.angle_gamma   90.00
#
_symmetry.space_group_name_H-M   'P 1'
#
loop_
_entity.id
_entity.type
_entity.pdbx_description
1 polymer ?
#
loop_
_entity_poly.entity_id
_entity_poly.type
_entity_poly.pdbx_seq_one_letter_code
_entity_poly.pdbx_strand_id
1 'polypeptide(L)'
;VISKEGVLKANFTPSEVGNWQISTLCEGEHLSGSPYTVKVFDPSLVRITDLHGGKVGHELSFHADASTAGEGEVTCEVFHGNSKVHCYLTKNDQGKYKVDFTPQGSGTYTVHAYMNKVEVKGSPYTVDIVDSSRVTVTGDGLSLVHVNTPAVFNIHTNGAGEGKVDVQIIAPSGKLIPSKLTEIVDGQYRVDYVLKE
;
A
#
# COMPACT_ATOMS: atom_id res chain seq x y z
N VAL A 1 -20.11 -4.41 40.51
CA VAL A 1 -20.85 -3.49 41.41
C VAL A 1 -22.30 -3.93 41.44
N ILE A 2 -22.82 -4.21 42.64
CA ILE A 2 -24.23 -4.60 42.85
C ILE A 2 -25.07 -3.33 42.69
N SER A 3 -25.99 -3.31 41.72
CA SER A 3 -26.99 -2.24 41.66
C SER A 3 -28.11 -2.51 42.68
N LYS A 4 -28.86 -1.48 43.06
CA LYS A 4 -29.99 -1.57 43.99
C LYS A 4 -31.14 -2.49 43.54
N GLU A 5 -31.06 -3.10 42.35
CA GLU A 5 -32.10 -3.96 41.76
C GLU A 5 -31.71 -5.45 41.68
N GLY A 6 -30.62 -5.89 42.35
CA GLY A 6 -30.18 -7.29 42.30
C GLY A 6 -29.42 -7.66 41.03
N VAL A 7 -29.13 -6.70 40.16
CA VAL A 7 -28.30 -6.89 38.96
C VAL A 7 -26.83 -6.68 39.33
N LEU A 8 -26.01 -7.72 39.13
CA LEU A 8 -24.56 -7.66 39.28
C LEU A 8 -23.94 -7.25 37.94
N LYS A 9 -23.29 -6.09 37.89
CA LYS A 9 -22.49 -5.67 36.74
C LYS A 9 -21.01 -5.94 36.98
N ALA A 10 -20.39 -6.73 36.09
CA ALA A 10 -18.95 -6.91 36.00
C ALA A 10 -18.45 -6.27 34.70
N ASN A 11 -17.28 -5.62 34.74
CA ASN A 11 -16.60 -5.11 33.56
C ASN A 11 -15.21 -5.74 33.54
N PHE A 12 -14.72 -6.09 32.35
CA PHE A 12 -13.36 -6.57 32.14
C PHE A 12 -12.81 -5.95 30.85
N THR A 13 -11.50 -5.80 30.80
CA THR A 13 -10.77 -5.33 29.62
C THR A 13 -9.72 -6.39 29.31
N PRO A 14 -9.92 -7.22 28.27
CA PRO A 14 -8.94 -8.21 27.86
C PRO A 14 -7.59 -7.56 27.54
N SER A 15 -6.51 -8.21 27.95
CA SER A 15 -5.13 -7.80 27.62
C SER A 15 -4.48 -8.70 26.58
N GLU A 16 -5.11 -9.82 26.22
CA GLU A 16 -4.54 -10.85 25.36
C GLU A 16 -5.59 -11.36 24.37
N VAL A 17 -5.15 -11.58 23.14
CA VAL A 17 -5.94 -12.20 22.08
C VAL A 17 -6.19 -13.67 22.39
N GLY A 18 -7.40 -14.15 22.07
CA GLY A 18 -7.73 -15.57 22.18
C GLY A 18 -9.12 -15.85 22.74
N ASN A 19 -9.34 -17.10 23.12
CA ASN A 19 -10.60 -17.56 23.70
C ASN A 19 -10.52 -17.46 25.22
N TRP A 20 -11.28 -16.53 25.79
CA TRP A 20 -11.41 -16.33 27.23
C TRP A 20 -12.62 -17.10 27.75
N GLN A 21 -12.49 -17.75 28.91
CA GLN A 21 -13.61 -18.39 29.59
C GLN A 21 -14.05 -17.54 30.78
N ILE A 22 -15.33 -17.18 30.79
CA ILE A 22 -15.96 -16.46 31.90
C ILE A 22 -16.90 -17.41 32.61
N SER A 23 -16.60 -17.68 33.88
CA SER A 23 -17.43 -18.53 34.71
C SER A 23 -18.26 -17.70 35.67
N THR A 24 -19.55 -17.99 35.73
CA THR A 24 -20.45 -17.45 36.76
C THR A 24 -20.87 -18.60 37.66
N LEU A 25 -20.57 -18.45 38.95
CA LEU A 25 -20.72 -19.50 39.95
C LEU A 25 -21.62 -18.99 41.09
N CYS A 26 -22.47 -19.86 41.63
CA CYS A 26 -23.23 -19.64 42.86
C CYS A 26 -23.01 -20.83 43.80
N GLU A 27 -22.53 -20.58 45.02
CA GLU A 27 -22.14 -21.65 45.96
C GLU A 27 -21.17 -22.69 45.37
N GLY A 28 -20.29 -22.25 44.45
CA GLY A 28 -19.33 -23.12 43.75
C GLY A 28 -19.89 -23.84 42.52
N GLU A 29 -21.20 -23.78 42.28
CA GLU A 29 -21.86 -24.41 41.14
C GLU A 29 -22.04 -23.43 39.97
N HIS A 30 -21.86 -23.92 38.73
CA HIS A 30 -22.07 -23.10 37.53
C HIS A 30 -23.52 -22.68 37.38
N LEU A 31 -23.72 -21.37 37.15
CA LEU A 31 -25.01 -20.85 36.72
C LEU A 31 -25.29 -21.28 35.27
N SER A 32 -26.57 -21.26 34.89
CA SER A 32 -27.03 -21.62 33.55
C SER A 32 -26.29 -20.82 32.46
N GLY A 33 -25.67 -21.53 31.51
CA GLY A 33 -24.89 -20.95 30.42
C GLY A 33 -23.40 -20.74 30.73
N SER A 34 -22.97 -20.90 31.98
CA SER A 34 -21.55 -20.90 32.35
C SER A 34 -20.90 -22.26 32.04
N PRO A 35 -19.61 -22.30 31.62
CA PRO A 35 -18.78 -21.16 31.26
C PRO A 35 -19.12 -20.58 29.88
N TYR A 36 -19.02 -19.25 29.77
CA TYR A 36 -19.13 -18.54 28.51
C TYR A 36 -17.76 -18.41 27.85
N THR A 37 -17.69 -18.63 26.55
CA THR A 37 -16.47 -18.37 25.77
C THR A 37 -16.58 -17.01 25.08
N VAL A 38 -15.63 -16.13 25.35
CA VAL A 38 -15.48 -14.82 24.70
C VAL A 38 -14.26 -14.86 23.78
N LYS A 39 -14.46 -14.50 22.51
CA LYS A 39 -13.38 -14.40 21.52
C LYS A 39 -12.84 -12.98 21.50
N VAL A 40 -11.55 -12.82 21.80
CA VAL A 40 -10.86 -11.53 21.85
C VAL A 40 -9.94 -11.42 20.64
N PHE A 41 -10.02 -10.30 19.93
CA PHE A 41 -9.18 -9.97 18.78
C PHE A 41 -8.53 -8.58 18.97
N ASP A 42 -7.42 -8.33 18.28
CA ASP A 42 -6.69 -7.07 18.32
C ASP A 42 -6.33 -6.63 16.89
N PRO A 43 -7.03 -5.62 16.32
CA PRO A 43 -6.76 -5.12 14.98
C PRO A 43 -5.39 -4.45 14.84
N SER A 44 -4.75 -4.06 15.95
CA SER A 44 -3.43 -3.43 15.93
C SER A 44 -2.29 -4.41 15.64
N LEU A 45 -2.57 -5.71 15.74
CA LEU A 45 -1.64 -6.79 15.40
C LEU A 45 -1.69 -7.19 13.91
N VAL A 46 -2.67 -6.68 13.15
CA VAL A 46 -2.71 -6.89 11.70
C VAL A 46 -1.59 -6.11 11.04
N ARG A 47 -0.84 -6.78 10.16
CA ARG A 47 0.31 -6.18 9.45
C ARG A 47 0.07 -6.16 7.95
N ILE A 48 0.15 -4.99 7.35
CA ILE A 48 0.22 -4.85 5.89
C ILE A 48 1.68 -4.94 5.44
N THR A 49 1.97 -5.80 4.48
CA THR A 49 3.30 -5.99 3.88
C THR A 49 3.23 -6.00 2.36
N ASP A 50 4.37 -5.76 1.73
CA ASP A 50 4.56 -5.80 0.27
C ASP A 50 3.69 -4.79 -0.50
N LEU A 51 3.16 -3.77 0.15
CA LEU A 51 2.51 -2.65 -0.52
C LEU A 51 3.58 -1.68 -1.04
N HIS A 52 3.93 -1.81 -2.32
CA HIS A 52 4.94 -1.01 -2.99
C HIS A 52 4.38 -0.40 -4.28
N GLY A 53 5.03 0.68 -4.76
CA GLY A 53 4.62 1.41 -5.96
C GLY A 53 4.54 0.53 -7.21
N GLY A 54 3.73 0.95 -8.17
CA GLY A 54 3.37 0.13 -9.33
C GLY A 54 3.17 0.92 -10.61
N LYS A 55 2.71 0.22 -11.65
CA LYS A 55 2.45 0.80 -12.98
C LYS A 55 0.98 0.65 -13.35
N VAL A 56 0.44 1.64 -14.06
CA VAL A 56 -0.90 1.55 -14.65
C VAL A 56 -1.03 0.28 -15.49
N GLY A 57 -2.17 -0.41 -15.33
CA GLY A 57 -2.51 -1.63 -16.06
C GLY A 57 -1.78 -2.90 -15.60
N HIS A 58 -0.88 -2.82 -14.62
CA HIS A 58 -0.18 -3.97 -14.07
C HIS A 58 -0.77 -4.33 -12.71
N GLU A 59 -1.12 -5.62 -12.51
CA GLU A 59 -1.63 -6.10 -11.23
C GLU A 59 -0.60 -5.87 -10.11
N LEU A 60 -1.09 -5.39 -8.97
CA LEU A 60 -0.35 -5.27 -7.73
C LEU A 60 -0.92 -6.19 -6.69
N SER A 61 -0.01 -6.82 -5.92
CA SER A 61 -0.34 -7.68 -4.81
C SER A 61 0.30 -7.16 -3.53
N PHE A 62 -0.46 -7.13 -2.45
CA PHE A 62 0.06 -6.93 -1.09
C PHE A 62 -0.58 -7.94 -0.13
N HIS A 63 -0.05 -8.02 1.09
CA HIS A 63 -0.50 -8.99 2.08
C HIS A 63 -1.01 -8.30 3.35
N ALA A 64 -2.08 -8.86 3.93
CA ALA A 64 -2.52 -8.54 5.28
C ALA A 64 -2.36 -9.79 6.17
N ASP A 65 -1.44 -9.73 7.12
CA ASP A 65 -1.17 -10.81 8.08
C ASP A 65 -1.93 -10.54 9.37
N ALA A 66 -2.99 -11.33 9.63
CA ALA A 66 -3.78 -11.30 10.85
C ALA A 66 -3.60 -12.57 11.70
N SER A 67 -2.55 -13.36 11.43
CA SER A 67 -2.32 -14.67 12.08
C SER A 67 -2.20 -14.60 13.61
N THR A 68 -1.87 -13.44 14.16
CA THR A 68 -1.74 -13.18 15.60
C THR A 68 -2.80 -12.23 16.16
N ALA A 69 -3.68 -11.72 15.30
CA ALA A 69 -4.67 -10.71 15.66
C ALA A 69 -5.96 -11.32 16.26
N GLY A 70 -6.07 -12.64 16.30
CA GLY A 70 -7.21 -13.35 16.84
C GLY A 70 -8.23 -13.73 15.78
N GLU A 71 -9.39 -14.21 16.24
CA GLU A 71 -10.43 -14.65 15.33
C GLU A 71 -11.12 -13.44 14.68
N GLY A 72 -11.24 -13.50 13.36
CA GLY A 72 -11.91 -12.45 12.60
C GLY A 72 -11.70 -12.54 11.11
N GLU A 73 -12.25 -11.55 10.43
CA GLU A 73 -12.08 -11.33 9.01
C GLU A 73 -11.39 -10.00 8.75
N VAL A 74 -10.38 -10.03 7.88
CA VAL A 74 -9.78 -8.83 7.32
C VAL A 74 -10.53 -8.43 6.07
N THR A 75 -10.80 -7.14 5.92
CA THR A 75 -11.29 -6.54 4.68
C THR A 75 -10.36 -5.41 4.26
N CYS A 76 -10.27 -5.16 2.95
CA CYS A 76 -9.52 -4.05 2.40
C CYS A 76 -10.36 -3.27 1.40
N GLU A 77 -10.17 -1.95 1.38
CA GLU A 77 -10.79 -1.05 0.42
C GLU A 77 -9.72 -0.18 -0.22
N VAL A 78 -9.66 -0.18 -1.56
CA VAL A 78 -8.68 0.59 -2.32
C VAL A 78 -9.40 1.78 -2.97
N PHE A 79 -8.79 2.96 -2.94
CA PHE A 79 -9.31 4.19 -3.51
C PHE A 79 -8.26 4.90 -4.36
N HIS A 80 -8.71 5.55 -5.41
CA HIS A 80 -7.93 6.53 -6.17
C HIS A 80 -8.68 7.87 -6.13
N GLY A 81 -8.17 8.82 -5.34
CA GLY A 81 -8.96 9.97 -4.91
C GLY A 81 -10.23 9.53 -4.18
N ASN A 82 -11.39 9.96 -4.65
CA ASN A 82 -12.70 9.58 -4.07
C ASN A 82 -13.34 8.34 -4.74
N SER A 83 -12.66 7.75 -5.73
CA SER A 83 -13.19 6.63 -6.50
C SER A 83 -12.73 5.30 -5.93
N LYS A 84 -13.67 4.44 -5.55
CA LYS A 84 -13.37 3.08 -5.09
C LYS A 84 -12.84 2.24 -6.25
N VAL A 85 -11.73 1.57 -6.01
CA VAL A 85 -11.05 0.66 -6.95
C VAL A 85 -11.39 -0.77 -6.54
N HIS A 86 -11.74 -1.59 -7.52
CA HIS A 86 -12.03 -2.99 -7.25
C HIS A 86 -10.74 -3.73 -6.87
N CYS A 87 -10.80 -4.50 -5.80
CA CYS A 87 -9.72 -5.36 -5.35
C CYS A 87 -10.27 -6.75 -5.00
N TYR A 88 -9.43 -7.76 -5.18
CA TYR A 88 -9.72 -9.15 -4.86
C TYR A 88 -8.99 -9.54 -3.60
N LEU A 89 -9.70 -10.13 -2.65
CA LEU A 89 -9.14 -10.59 -1.38
C LEU A 89 -9.18 -12.11 -1.33
N THR A 90 -8.02 -12.73 -1.19
CA THR A 90 -7.88 -14.18 -1.06
C THR A 90 -7.33 -14.52 0.32
N LYS A 91 -8.15 -15.20 1.14
CA LYS A 91 -7.73 -15.69 2.46
C LYS A 91 -7.01 -17.03 2.33
N ASN A 92 -5.93 -17.21 3.09
CA ASN A 92 -5.30 -18.51 3.30
C ASN A 92 -5.65 -19.10 4.68
N ASP A 93 -5.33 -20.39 4.87
CA ASP A 93 -5.69 -21.15 6.07
C ASP A 93 -4.97 -20.69 7.37
N GLN A 94 -4.04 -19.74 7.27
CA GLN A 94 -3.22 -19.26 8.39
C GLN A 94 -3.58 -17.83 8.83
N GLY A 95 -4.74 -17.32 8.44
CA GLY A 95 -5.17 -15.97 8.80
C GLY A 95 -4.37 -14.88 8.09
N LYS A 96 -3.78 -15.20 6.92
CA LYS A 96 -3.17 -14.21 6.04
C LYS A 96 -4.03 -14.05 4.80
N TYR A 97 -4.00 -12.84 4.26
CA TYR A 97 -4.81 -12.43 3.13
C TYR A 97 -3.88 -11.87 2.07
N LYS A 98 -4.08 -12.28 0.82
CA LYS A 98 -3.49 -11.67 -0.37
C LYS A 98 -4.52 -10.74 -0.98
N VAL A 99 -4.12 -9.52 -1.27
CA VAL A 99 -4.98 -8.49 -1.86
C VAL A 99 -4.42 -8.12 -3.21
N ASP A 100 -5.24 -8.22 -4.25
CA ASP A 100 -4.86 -7.97 -5.63
C ASP A 100 -5.72 -6.84 -6.22
N PHE A 101 -5.10 -5.88 -6.90
CA PHE A 101 -5.81 -4.85 -7.66
C PHE A 101 -4.99 -4.36 -8.85
N THR A 102 -5.67 -3.88 -9.90
CA THR A 102 -5.03 -3.35 -11.10
C THR A 102 -5.36 -1.87 -11.27
N PRO A 103 -4.41 -0.95 -10.99
CA PRO A 103 -4.65 0.48 -11.11
C PRO A 103 -4.84 0.88 -12.58
N GLN A 104 -5.82 1.75 -12.83
CA GLN A 104 -6.19 2.22 -14.16
C GLN A 104 -5.73 3.67 -14.42
N GLY A 105 -5.14 4.33 -13.42
CA GLY A 105 -4.62 5.69 -13.53
C GLY A 105 -3.36 5.85 -12.69
N SER A 106 -2.54 6.84 -13.06
CA SER A 106 -1.38 7.25 -12.29
C SER A 106 -1.80 8.12 -11.09
N GLY A 107 -0.92 8.20 -10.10
CA GLY A 107 -1.12 8.97 -8.88
C GLY A 107 -1.16 8.08 -7.63
N THR A 108 -1.49 8.71 -6.50
CA THR A 108 -1.51 8.05 -5.20
C THR A 108 -2.83 7.33 -4.96
N TYR A 109 -2.72 6.04 -4.64
CA TYR A 109 -3.83 5.19 -4.22
C TYR A 109 -3.81 5.05 -2.70
N THR A 110 -5.00 4.98 -2.11
CA THR A 110 -5.20 4.84 -0.67
C THR A 110 -5.82 3.48 -0.36
N VAL A 111 -5.24 2.74 0.58
CA VAL A 111 -5.71 1.42 1.02
C VAL A 111 -6.14 1.51 2.46
N HIS A 112 -7.43 1.29 2.72
CA HIS A 112 -7.95 1.08 4.06
C HIS A 112 -8.01 -0.40 4.37
N ALA A 113 -7.54 -0.79 5.55
CA ALA A 113 -7.61 -2.16 6.02
C ALA A 113 -8.34 -2.23 7.36
N TYR A 114 -9.20 -3.22 7.50
CA TYR A 114 -10.04 -3.41 8.68
C TYR A 114 -9.96 -4.86 9.14
N MET A 115 -10.10 -5.07 10.45
CA MET A 115 -10.37 -6.38 11.03
C MET A 115 -11.65 -6.30 11.84
N ASN A 116 -12.63 -7.16 11.54
CA ASN A 116 -13.95 -7.14 12.19
C ASN A 116 -14.59 -5.74 12.21
N LYS A 117 -14.44 -4.98 11.11
CA LYS A 117 -14.92 -3.59 10.93
C LYS A 117 -14.21 -2.52 11.79
N VAL A 118 -13.13 -2.88 12.48
CA VAL A 118 -12.26 -1.93 13.17
C VAL A 118 -11.02 -1.69 12.32
N GLU A 119 -10.68 -0.42 12.11
CA GLU A 119 -9.53 -0.05 11.28
C GLU A 119 -8.22 -0.50 11.92
N VAL A 120 -7.33 -1.07 11.11
CA VAL A 120 -6.05 -1.60 11.59
C VAL A 120 -5.03 -0.48 11.79
N LYS A 121 -3.99 -0.78 12.57
CA LYS A 121 -2.93 0.19 12.86
C LYS A 121 -2.17 0.61 11.60
N GLY A 122 -2.17 1.91 11.32
CA GLY A 122 -1.43 2.51 10.20
C GLY A 122 -2.26 2.68 8.93
N SER A 123 -3.51 2.21 8.91
CA SER A 123 -4.48 2.58 7.88
C SER A 123 -4.85 4.07 8.02
N PRO A 124 -5.04 4.80 6.92
CA PRO A 124 -4.85 4.34 5.54
C PRO A 124 -3.38 4.27 5.12
N TYR A 125 -3.08 3.30 4.25
CA TYR A 125 -1.78 3.18 3.58
C TYR A 125 -1.83 3.82 2.20
N THR A 126 -0.71 4.37 1.74
CA THR A 126 -0.61 5.00 0.42
C THR A 126 0.36 4.25 -0.48
N VAL A 127 0.06 4.21 -1.78
CA VAL A 127 0.92 3.61 -2.80
C VAL A 127 0.87 4.43 -4.08
N ASP A 128 2.03 4.75 -4.66
CA ASP A 128 2.11 5.57 -5.86
C ASP A 128 2.18 4.72 -7.12
N ILE A 129 1.34 5.08 -8.09
CA ILE A 129 1.24 4.42 -9.39
C ILE A 129 1.76 5.33 -10.49
N VAL A 130 2.65 4.81 -11.33
CA VAL A 130 3.20 5.53 -12.47
C VAL A 130 2.58 5.07 -13.80
N ASP A 131 2.43 6.02 -14.72
CA ASP A 131 2.05 5.79 -16.12
C ASP A 131 3.17 6.30 -17.03
N SER A 132 4.10 5.42 -17.39
CA SER A 132 5.21 5.77 -18.28
C SER A 132 4.75 6.14 -19.69
N SER A 133 3.53 5.78 -20.11
CA SER A 133 3.01 6.15 -21.44
C SER A 133 2.71 7.65 -21.56
N ARG A 134 2.60 8.35 -20.43
CA ARG A 134 2.42 9.82 -20.37
C ARG A 134 3.73 10.59 -20.51
N VAL A 135 4.88 9.92 -20.39
CA VAL A 135 6.18 10.55 -20.51
C VAL A 135 6.47 10.82 -21.99
N THR A 136 6.85 12.06 -22.30
CA THR A 136 7.23 12.46 -23.67
C THR A 136 8.63 13.06 -23.67
N VAL A 137 9.33 12.91 -24.80
CA VAL A 137 10.69 13.41 -24.97
C VAL A 137 10.77 14.21 -26.27
N THR A 138 11.34 15.41 -26.22
CA THR A 138 11.39 16.34 -27.36
C THR A 138 12.74 17.06 -27.43
N GLY A 139 13.12 17.56 -28.61
CA GLY A 139 14.28 18.44 -28.78
C GLY A 139 15.29 17.94 -29.82
N ASP A 140 16.02 18.88 -30.40
CA ASP A 140 16.91 18.64 -31.53
C ASP A 140 18.06 17.68 -31.19
N GLY A 141 18.46 17.63 -29.92
CA GLY A 141 19.44 16.67 -29.40
C GLY A 141 19.01 15.20 -29.46
N LEU A 142 17.84 14.86 -30.01
CA LEU A 142 17.42 13.47 -30.28
C LEU A 142 17.53 13.10 -31.77
N SER A 143 17.91 14.05 -32.63
CA SER A 143 17.84 13.90 -34.08
C SER A 143 19.24 13.88 -34.71
N LEU A 144 19.68 15.00 -35.27
CA LEU A 144 20.99 15.16 -35.88
C LEU A 144 21.84 16.10 -35.02
N VAL A 145 22.93 15.57 -34.48
CA VAL A 145 23.85 16.32 -33.61
C VAL A 145 25.28 16.22 -34.13
N HIS A 146 26.05 17.29 -33.95
CA HIS A 146 27.45 17.33 -34.37
C HIS A 146 28.35 16.77 -33.26
N VAL A 147 29.31 15.92 -33.63
CA VAL A 147 30.29 15.37 -32.68
C VAL A 147 31.06 16.51 -32.01
N ASN A 148 31.42 16.30 -30.73
CA ASN A 148 32.10 17.28 -29.88
C ASN A 148 31.34 18.59 -29.65
N THR A 149 30.03 18.63 -29.90
CA THR A 149 29.18 19.77 -29.56
C THR A 149 28.16 19.41 -28.48
N PRO A 150 27.81 20.35 -27.57
CA PRO A 150 26.72 20.16 -26.63
C PRO A 150 25.38 19.94 -27.35
N ALA A 151 24.68 18.88 -26.97
CA ALA A 151 23.35 18.56 -27.43
C ALA A 151 22.38 18.52 -26.26
N VAL A 152 21.11 18.85 -26.54
CA VAL A 152 20.08 19.04 -25.52
C VAL A 152 18.76 18.45 -25.98
N PHE A 153 18.07 17.81 -25.06
CA PHE A 153 16.66 17.45 -25.21
C PHE A 153 15.91 17.61 -23.89
N ASN A 154 14.58 17.57 -23.95
CA ASN A 154 13.68 17.74 -22.82
C ASN A 154 12.83 16.49 -22.61
N ILE A 155 12.51 16.21 -21.35
CA ILE A 155 11.60 15.14 -20.92
C ILE A 155 10.44 15.79 -20.17
N HIS A 156 9.20 15.45 -20.53
CA HIS A 156 7.99 15.91 -19.86
C HIS A 156 7.28 14.71 -19.23
N THR A 157 7.02 14.76 -17.93
CA THR A 157 6.40 13.68 -17.13
C THR A 157 5.01 14.05 -16.60
N ASN A 158 4.42 15.17 -17.05
CA ASN A 158 3.10 15.61 -16.60
C ASN A 158 2.06 14.50 -16.78
N GLY A 159 1.41 14.10 -15.68
CA GLY A 159 0.42 13.03 -15.66
C GLY A 159 0.99 11.61 -15.58
N ALA A 160 2.31 11.43 -15.50
CA ALA A 160 2.94 10.12 -15.34
C ALA A 160 2.92 9.60 -13.90
N GLY A 161 2.49 10.40 -12.91
CA GLY A 161 2.62 10.06 -11.49
C GLY A 161 4.04 10.30 -10.95
N GLU A 162 4.23 10.10 -9.65
CA GLU A 162 5.53 10.28 -9.00
C GLU A 162 6.45 9.08 -9.30
N GLY A 163 7.57 9.35 -9.97
CA GLY A 163 8.50 8.30 -10.40
C GLY A 163 9.86 8.86 -10.76
N LYS A 164 10.87 7.97 -10.78
CA LYS A 164 12.24 8.34 -11.13
C LYS A 164 12.44 8.31 -12.64
N VAL A 165 12.99 9.39 -13.18
CA VAL A 165 13.52 9.44 -14.56
C VAL A 165 15.00 9.04 -14.55
N ASP A 166 15.38 8.17 -15.47
CA ASP A 166 16.79 7.81 -15.71
C ASP A 166 17.12 7.99 -17.19
N VAL A 167 18.36 8.41 -17.48
CA VAL A 167 18.82 8.71 -18.83
C VAL A 167 20.13 7.99 -19.10
N GLN A 168 20.12 7.11 -20.09
CA GLN A 168 21.29 6.39 -20.55
C GLN A 168 21.59 6.74 -22.00
N ILE A 169 22.81 7.20 -22.25
CA ILE A 169 23.31 7.49 -23.59
C ILE A 169 24.47 6.52 -23.83
N ILE A 170 24.35 5.68 -24.85
CA ILE A 170 25.33 4.63 -25.15
C ILE A 170 25.96 4.95 -26.51
N ALA A 171 27.28 5.09 -26.54
CA ALA A 171 28.04 5.30 -27.77
C ALA A 171 28.09 3.99 -28.60
N PRO A 172 28.40 4.05 -29.91
CA PRO A 172 28.58 2.85 -30.73
C PRO A 172 29.62 1.86 -30.19
N SER A 173 30.60 2.36 -29.41
CA SER A 173 31.60 1.56 -28.70
C SER A 173 31.06 0.78 -27.49
N GLY A 174 29.79 0.99 -27.10
CA GLY A 174 29.17 0.44 -25.90
C GLY A 174 29.46 1.23 -24.62
N LYS A 175 30.28 2.29 -24.68
CA LYS A 175 30.55 3.14 -23.52
C LYS A 175 29.33 3.99 -23.16
N LEU A 176 29.06 4.14 -21.87
CA LEU A 176 28.08 5.10 -21.36
C LEU A 176 28.64 6.52 -21.46
N ILE A 177 27.88 7.40 -22.10
CA ILE A 177 28.17 8.82 -22.20
C ILE A 177 27.52 9.53 -21.00
N PRO A 178 28.28 10.32 -20.23
CA PRO A 178 27.71 11.13 -19.16
C PRO A 178 26.69 12.11 -19.71
N SER A 179 25.55 12.20 -19.02
CA SER A 179 24.53 13.22 -19.25
C SER A 179 24.24 13.97 -17.97
N LYS A 180 23.77 15.21 -18.08
CA LYS A 180 23.30 16.02 -16.96
C LYS A 180 21.79 16.18 -17.08
N LEU A 181 21.06 15.56 -16.16
CA LEU A 181 19.62 15.76 -16.01
C LEU A 181 19.37 16.92 -15.05
N THR A 182 18.62 17.92 -15.48
CA THR A 182 18.24 19.10 -14.67
C THR A 182 16.73 19.27 -14.73
N GLU A 183 16.05 19.25 -13.59
CA GLU A 183 14.64 19.65 -13.52
C GLU A 183 14.54 21.17 -13.65
N ILE A 184 13.79 21.64 -14.65
CA ILE A 184 13.59 23.07 -14.90
C ILE A 184 12.38 23.57 -14.10
N VAL A 185 11.30 22.81 -14.17
CA VAL A 185 10.04 23.01 -13.46
C VAL A 185 9.45 21.64 -13.19
N ASP A 186 8.56 21.54 -12.20
CA ASP A 186 7.91 20.29 -11.79
C ASP A 186 7.43 19.46 -13.01
N GLY A 187 8.01 18.27 -13.14
CA GLY A 187 7.71 17.33 -14.22
C GLY A 187 8.28 17.70 -15.60
N GLN A 188 9.19 18.68 -15.70
CA GLN A 188 9.93 19.00 -16.92
C GLN A 188 11.43 19.01 -16.68
N TYR A 189 12.14 18.14 -17.39
CA TYR A 189 13.57 17.94 -17.26
C TYR A 189 14.28 18.29 -18.55
N ARG A 190 15.47 18.85 -18.42
CA ARG A 190 16.41 19.09 -19.51
C ARG A 190 17.62 18.18 -19.36
N VAL A 191 18.01 17.55 -20.45
CA VAL A 191 19.18 16.68 -20.53
C VAL A 191 20.23 17.37 -21.38
N ASP A 192 21.40 17.60 -20.81
CA ASP A 192 22.60 18.04 -21.54
C ASP A 192 23.57 16.87 -21.70
N TYR A 193 24.15 16.72 -22.88
CA TYR A 193 25.20 15.73 -23.13
C TYR A 193 26.15 16.18 -24.24
N VAL A 194 27.31 15.53 -24.34
CA VAL A 194 28.30 15.77 -25.39
C VAL A 194 28.78 14.42 -25.93
N LEU A 195 28.65 14.20 -27.23
CA LEU A 195 29.21 13.03 -27.91
C LEU A 195 30.68 13.29 -28.20
N LYS A 196 31.57 12.47 -27.64
CA LYS A 196 33.03 12.65 -27.78
C LYS A 196 33.68 11.68 -28.77
N GLU A 197 32.97 10.64 -29.17
CA GLU A 197 33.44 9.57 -30.09
C GLU A 197 32.27 9.11 -30.95
#